data_AF-A0A7G8G4K6-F1
#
_entry.id   AF-A0A7G8G4K6-F1
#
_cell.length_a   1.000
_cell.length_b   1.000
_cell.length_c   1.000
_cell.angle_alpha   90.00
_cell.angle_beta   90.00
_cell.angle_gamma   90.00
#
_symmetry.space_group_name_H-M   'P 1'
#
loop_
_entity.id
_entity.type
_entity.pdbx_description
1 polymer ?
#
loop_
_entity_poly.entity_id
_entity_poly.type
_entity_poly.pdbx_seq_one_letter_code
_entity_poly.pdbx_strand_id
1 'polypeptide(L)'
;MFSMDFQGTLEELQALVAQLGVPCHWQHKGAYELALFDDGVSNLKLNWWPLTGELSLVGDPEVRDNILEKLQILLQDSTQV
;
A
#
# COMPACT_ATOMS: atom_id res chain seq x y z
N MET A 1 -13.51 7.60 -2.11
CA MET A 1 -12.05 7.52 -2.21
C MET A 1 -11.60 6.98 -0.86
N PHE A 2 -11.11 5.74 -0.82
CA PHE A 2 -10.64 5.13 0.43
C PHE A 2 -9.18 5.51 0.60
N SER A 3 -8.93 6.53 1.42
CA SER A 3 -7.60 7.02 1.75
C SER A 3 -7.26 6.56 3.16
N MET A 4 -6.07 6.00 3.35
CA MET A 4 -5.52 5.61 4.66
C MET A 4 -4.31 6.49 4.95
N ASP A 5 -3.88 6.56 6.20
CA ASP A 5 -2.69 7.32 6.59
C ASP A 5 -1.62 6.39 7.15
N PHE A 6 -0.37 6.64 6.77
CA PHE A 6 0.82 5.96 7.27
C PHE A 6 1.98 6.94 7.42
N GLN A 7 2.40 7.17 8.68
CA GLN A 7 3.45 8.12 9.07
C GLN A 7 4.78 7.42 9.39
N GLY A 8 5.20 6.50 8.53
CA GLY A 8 6.46 5.77 8.67
C GLY A 8 7.44 6.04 7.52
N THR A 9 8.43 5.17 7.40
CA THR A 9 9.44 5.16 6.34
C THR A 9 9.03 4.27 5.18
N LEU A 10 9.68 4.45 4.02
CA LEU A 10 9.46 3.58 2.87
C LEU A 10 9.78 2.11 3.18
N GLU A 11 10.84 1.87 3.96
CA GLU A 11 11.27 0.52 4.34
C GLU A 11 10.21 -0.18 5.19
N GLU A 12 9.63 0.52 6.17
CA GLU A 12 8.54 0.00 6.98
C GLU A 12 7.29 -0.28 6.14
N LEU A 13 6.93 0.62 5.23
CA LEU A 13 5.80 0.39 4.32
C LEU A 13 6.05 -0.82 3.41
N GLN A 14 7.26 -0.98 2.87
CA GLN A 14 7.65 -2.12 2.05
C GLN A 14 7.55 -3.44 2.84
N ALA A 15 7.99 -3.44 4.10
CA ALA A 15 7.88 -4.60 4.97
C ALA A 15 6.42 -4.96 5.27
N LEU A 16 5.55 -3.97 5.47
CA LEU A 16 4.10 -4.19 5.64
C LEU A 16 3.46 -4.74 4.36
N VAL A 17 3.75 -4.15 3.21
CA VAL A 17 3.21 -4.60 1.92
C VAL A 17 3.68 -6.01 1.58
N ALA A 18 4.92 -6.38 1.93
CA ALA A 18 5.43 -7.74 1.73
C ALA A 18 4.62 -8.80 2.50
N GLN A 19 4.03 -8.45 3.65
CA GLN A 19 3.18 -9.36 4.43
C GLN A 19 1.84 -9.68 3.75
N LEU A 20 1.44 -8.92 2.72
CA LEU A 20 0.24 -9.22 1.94
C LEU A 20 0.40 -10.49 1.08
N GLY A 21 1.63 -10.98 0.90
CA GLY A 21 1.91 -12.21 0.17
C GLY A 21 1.74 -12.09 -1.35
N VAL A 22 1.58 -10.87 -1.86
CA VAL A 22 1.49 -10.57 -3.29
C VAL A 22 2.78 -9.87 -3.71
N PRO A 23 3.54 -10.43 -4.68
CA PRO A 23 4.72 -9.76 -5.22
C PRO A 23 4.36 -8.39 -5.79
N CYS A 24 5.25 -7.41 -5.58
CA CYS A 24 5.09 -6.09 -6.17
C CYS A 24 6.44 -5.45 -6.50
N HIS A 25 6.39 -4.49 -7.41
CA HIS A 25 7.51 -3.65 -7.80
C HIS A 25 7.30 -2.21 -7.36
N TRP A 26 8.32 -1.63 -6.72
CA TRP A 26 8.29 -0.25 -6.25
C TRP A 26 8.89 0.71 -7.28
N GLN A 27 8.25 1.86 -7.46
CA GLN A 27 8.70 2.94 -8.32
C GLN A 27 8.60 4.29 -7.60
N HIS A 28 9.72 4.99 -7.53
CA HIS A 28 9.76 6.37 -7.08
C HIS A 28 9.21 7.31 -8.16
N LYS A 29 8.24 8.16 -7.80
CA LYS A 29 7.56 9.12 -8.71
C LYS A 29 7.76 10.58 -8.28
N GLY A 30 8.85 10.87 -7.57
CA GLY A 30 9.18 12.21 -7.09
C GLY A 30 8.43 12.54 -5.81
N ALA A 31 7.13 12.83 -5.93
CA ALA A 31 6.30 13.23 -4.79
C ALA A 31 5.70 12.05 -3.99
N TYR A 32 5.74 10.85 -4.57
CA TYR A 32 5.13 9.65 -3.98
C TYR A 32 5.88 8.39 -4.43
N GLU A 33 5.66 7.32 -3.67
CA GLU A 33 6.09 5.98 -3.97
C GLU A 33 4.92 5.16 -4.51
N LEU A 34 5.20 4.33 -5.50
CA LEU A 34 4.20 3.50 -6.19
C LEU A 34 4.59 2.03 -6.08
N ALA A 35 3.77 1.21 -5.42
CA ALA A 35 3.87 -0.24 -5.52
C ALA A 35 2.91 -0.74 -6.60
N LEU A 36 3.42 -1.48 -7.58
CA LEU A 36 2.67 -2.16 -8.62
C LEU A 36 2.59 -3.65 -8.26
N PHE A 37 1.40 -4.19 -8.03
CA PHE A 37 1.23 -5.59 -7.65
C PHE A 37 1.21 -6.50 -8.88
N ASP A 38 2.01 -7.55 -8.86
CA ASP A 38 2.18 -8.49 -9.97
C ASP A 38 1.22 -9.69 -9.83
N ASP A 39 -0.07 -9.39 -9.73
CA ASP A 39 -1.11 -10.43 -9.64
C ASP A 39 -1.62 -10.90 -11.01
N GLY A 40 -1.21 -10.22 -12.09
CA GLY A 40 -1.54 -10.55 -13.47
C GLY A 40 -2.98 -10.25 -13.89
N VAL A 41 -3.83 -9.68 -13.02
CA VAL A 41 -5.28 -9.54 -13.28
C VAL A 41 -5.85 -8.19 -12.89
N SER A 42 -5.49 -7.63 -11.74
CA SER A 42 -6.25 -6.51 -11.15
C SER A 42 -5.69 -5.12 -11.45
N ASN A 43 -4.48 -5.05 -12.01
CA ASN A 43 -3.70 -3.81 -12.14
C ASN A 43 -3.61 -3.02 -10.82
N LEU A 44 -3.55 -3.72 -9.69
CA LEU A 44 -3.54 -3.11 -8.36
C LEU A 44 -2.27 -2.29 -8.13
N LYS A 45 -2.46 -1.11 -7.54
CA LYS A 45 -1.42 -0.13 -7.25
C LYS A 45 -1.65 0.49 -5.89
N LEU A 46 -0.59 0.60 -5.11
CA LEU A 46 -0.56 1.41 -3.90
C LEU A 46 0.26 2.67 -4.16
N ASN A 47 -0.34 3.82 -3.95
CA ASN A 47 0.36 5.11 -3.97
C ASN A 47 0.56 5.56 -2.53
N TRP A 48 1.76 6.03 -2.20
CA TRP A 48 2.09 6.57 -0.88
C TRP A 48 2.80 7.92 -0.98
N TRP A 49 2.25 8.95 -0.34
CA TRP A 49 2.88 10.26 -0.26
C TRP A 49 3.59 10.44 1.09
N PRO A 50 4.94 10.35 1.16
CA PRO A 50 5.65 10.40 2.43
C PRO A 50 5.52 11.74 3.16
N LEU A 51 5.22 12.83 2.44
CA LEU A 51 5.06 14.16 3.03
C LEU A 51 3.76 14.28 3.85
N THR A 52 2.69 13.61 3.41
CA THR A 52 1.36 13.66 4.05
C THR A 52 1.04 12.38 4.81
N GLY A 53 1.72 11.28 4.50
CA GLY A 53 1.40 9.93 4.93
C GLY A 53 0.26 9.29 4.15
N GLU A 54 -0.29 9.97 3.15
CA GLU A 54 -1.48 9.49 2.43
C GLU A 54 -1.19 8.20 1.67
N LEU A 55 -2.06 7.20 1.82
CA LEU A 55 -2.08 5.94 1.09
C LEU A 55 -3.35 5.81 0.27
N SER A 56 -3.20 5.56 -1.04
CA SER A 56 -4.31 5.30 -1.94
C SER A 56 -4.11 4.00 -2.72
N LEU A 57 -5.07 3.09 -2.59
CA LEU A 57 -5.11 1.84 -3.33
C LEU A 57 -6.02 1.96 -4.55
N VAL A 58 -5.51 1.60 -5.73
CA VAL A 58 -6.21 1.73 -7.03
C VAL A 58 -6.10 0.41 -7.78
N GLY A 59 -7.20 -0.09 -8.32
CA GLY A 59 -7.25 -1.36 -9.05
C GLY A 59 -8.68 -1.89 -9.15
N ASP A 60 -8.81 -3.14 -9.60
CA ASP A 60 -10.08 -3.86 -9.61
C ASP A 60 -10.74 -3.87 -8.22
N PRO A 61 -12.02 -3.50 -8.07
CA PRO A 61 -12.69 -3.43 -6.77
C PRO A 61 -12.66 -4.74 -5.97
N GLU A 62 -12.83 -5.91 -6.62
CA GLU A 62 -12.92 -7.19 -5.91
C GLU A 62 -11.60 -7.54 -5.21
N VAL A 63 -10.48 -7.26 -5.87
CA VAL A 63 -9.13 -7.48 -5.33
C VAL A 63 -8.73 -6.33 -4.39
N ARG A 64 -9.00 -5.09 -4.79
CA ARG A 64 -8.66 -3.88 -4.03
C ARG A 64 -9.24 -3.92 -2.63
N ASP A 65 -10.54 -4.24 -2.50
CA ASP A 65 -11.21 -4.14 -1.20
C ASP A 65 -10.68 -5.20 -0.22
N ASN A 66 -10.31 -6.39 -0.70
CA ASN A 66 -9.65 -7.41 0.11
C ASN A 66 -8.26 -6.98 0.59
N ILE A 67 -7.44 -6.44 -0.31
CA ILE A 67 -6.10 -5.96 0.04
C ILE A 67 -6.16 -4.74 0.95
N LEU A 68 -7.13 -3.85 0.73
CA LEU A 68 -7.37 -2.68 1.58
C LEU A 68 -7.63 -3.09 3.03
N GLU A 69 -8.53 -4.04 3.26
CA GLU A 69 -8.85 -4.53 4.61
C GLU A 69 -7.61 -5.13 5.31
N LYS A 70 -6.84 -5.97 4.61
CA LYS A 70 -5.61 -6.54 5.15
C LYS A 70 -4.56 -5.48 5.48
N LEU A 71 -4.38 -4.51 4.59
CA LEU A 71 -3.41 -3.43 4.81
C LEU A 71 -3.83 -2.55 5.99
N GLN A 72 -5.12 -2.28 6.19
CA GLN A 72 -5.62 -1.55 7.36
C GLN A 72 -5.30 -2.26 8.67
N ILE A 73 -5.46 -3.58 8.73
CA ILE A 73 -5.12 -4.38 9.92
C ILE A 73 -3.62 -4.27 10.21
N LEU A 74 -2.77 -4.48 9.20
CA LEU A 74 -1.32 -4.39 9.34
C LEU A 74 -0.86 -3.00 9.81
N LEU A 75 -1.47 -1.94 9.29
CA LEU A 75 -1.16 -0.56 9.68
C LEU A 75 -1.54 -0.29 11.16
N GLN A 76 -2.69 -0.78 11.61
CA GLN A 76 -3.12 -0.63 13.00
C GLN A 76 -2.19 -1.35 13.98
N ASP A 77 -1.75 -2.57 13.65
CA ASP A 77 -0.82 -3.34 14.48
C ASP A 77 0.57 -2.70 14.56
N SER A 78 1.01 -2.05 13.48
CA SER A 78 2.31 -1.35 13.43
C SER A 78 2.37 -0.05 14.23
N THR A 79 1.21 0.51 14.61
CA THR A 79 1.12 1.79 15.36
C THR A 79 1.11 1.60 16.89
N GLN A 80 1.20 0.36 17.39
CA GLN A 80 1.16 0.04 18.83
C GLN A 80 2.52 -0.09 19.53
N VAL A 81 3.62 0.37 18.92
CA VAL A 81 4.97 0.29 19.51
C VAL A 81 5.47 1.66 19.96
#